data_AF-A0A060ZNA6-F1
#
_entry.id   AF-A0A060ZNA6-F1
#
_cell.length_a   1.000
_cell.length_b   1.000
_cell.length_c   1.000
_cell.angle_alpha   90.00
_cell.angle_beta   90.00
_cell.angle_gamma   90.00
#
_symmetry.space_group_name_H-M   'P 1'
#
loop_
_entity.id
_entity.type
_entity.pdbx_description
1 polymer ?
#
loop_
_entity_poly.entity_id
_entity_poly.type
_entity_poly.pdbx_seq_one_letter_code
_entity_poly.pdbx_strand_id
1 'polypeptide(L)' 'MSLVLHPFVINQPFRHRYVDQSLEYVVNHPGVWVTTSDEIADHYTRTA' A
#
# COMPACT_ATOMS: atom_id res chain seq x y z
N MET A 1 1.45 -4.77 6.27
CA MET A 1 0.25 -3.90 6.40
C MET A 1 -0.48 -3.90 5.08
N SER A 2 -1.81 -3.97 5.08
CA SER A 2 -2.62 -3.83 3.85
C SER A 2 -3.37 -2.50 3.87
N LEU A 3 -3.44 -1.81 2.73
CA LEU A 3 -4.19 -0.57 2.57
C LEU A 3 -5.42 -0.85 1.68
N VAL A 4 -6.59 -0.92 2.31
CA VAL A 4 -7.85 -1.21 1.61
C VAL A 4 -8.46 0.10 1.13
N LEU A 5 -8.39 0.35 -0.18
CA LEU A 5 -8.91 1.57 -0.81
C LEU A 5 -10.15 1.27 -1.66
N HIS A 6 -11.10 2.19 -1.67
CA HIS A 6 -12.30 2.11 -2.51
C HIS A 6 -12.36 3.39 -3.37
N PRO A 7 -12.33 3.29 -4.71
CA PRO A 7 -12.25 4.46 -5.59
C PRO A 7 -13.34 5.51 -5.31
N PHE A 8 -14.58 5.06 -5.08
CA PHE A 8 -15.71 5.93 -4.75
C PHE A 8 -15.44 6.83 -3.51
N VAL A 9 -14.77 6.28 -2.50
CA VAL A 9 -14.47 6.99 -1.26
C VAL A 9 -13.20 7.81 -1.39
N ILE A 10 -12.15 7.24 -1.98
CA ILE A 10 -10.80 7.81 -1.89
C ILE A 10 -10.49 8.86 -2.96
N ASN A 11 -11.18 8.81 -4.10
CA ASN A 11 -11.00 9.77 -5.19
C ASN A 11 -11.80 11.07 -4.98
N GLN A 12 -12.42 11.27 -3.81
CA GLN A 12 -12.98 12.56 -3.45
C GLN A 12 -11.82 13.58 -3.29
N PRO A 13 -11.91 14.81 -3.85
CA PRO A 13 -10.77 15.74 -3.89
C PRO A 13 -10.11 16.02 -2.53
N PHE A 14 -10.92 16.12 -1.47
CA PHE A 14 -10.45 16.37 -0.10
C PHE A 14 -9.84 15.13 0.58
N ARG A 15 -9.93 13.94 -0.02
CA ARG A 15 -9.36 12.68 0.49
C ARG A 15 -8.15 12.22 -0.30
N HIS A 16 -8.19 12.34 -1.63
CA HIS A 16 -7.15 11.84 -2.53
C HIS A 16 -5.76 12.40 -2.17
N ARG A 17 -5.67 13.71 -1.91
CA ARG A 17 -4.40 14.37 -1.53
C ARG A 17 -3.70 13.67 -0.37
N TYR A 18 -4.45 13.20 0.62
CA TYR A 18 -3.86 12.57 1.80
C TYR A 18 -3.40 11.15 1.51
N VAL A 19 -3.98 10.46 0.53
CA VAL A 19 -3.47 9.16 0.07
C VAL A 19 -2.15 9.32 -0.63
N ASP A 20 -2.03 10.29 -1.54
CA ASP A 20 -0.76 10.56 -2.21
C ASP A 20 0.35 10.86 -1.20
N GLN A 21 0.07 11.77 -0.24
CA GLN A 21 1.01 12.12 0.83
C GLN A 21 1.37 10.94 1.73
N SER A 22 0.40 10.09 2.07
CA SER A 22 0.64 8.91 2.92
C SER A 22 1.49 7.87 2.20
N LEU A 23 1.23 7.62 0.91
CA LEU A 23 2.02 6.71 0.09
C LEU A 23 3.44 7.23 -0.08
N GLU A 24 3.62 8.51 -0.39
CA GLU A 24 4.93 9.15 -0.48
C GLU A 24 5.72 9.02 0.82
N TYR A 25 5.08 9.26 1.97
CA TYR A 25 5.73 9.10 3.27
C TYR A 25 6.14 7.66 3.51
N VAL A 26 5.21 6.70 3.41
CA VAL A 26 5.47 5.30 3.77
C VAL A 26 6.50 4.66 2.85
N VAL A 27 6.36 4.81 1.53
CA VAL A 27 7.21 4.11 0.54
C VAL A 27 8.67 4.55 0.62
N ASN A 28 8.96 5.76 1.09
CA ASN A 28 10.32 6.28 1.19
C ASN A 28 11.09 5.82 2.46
N HIS A 29 10.49 5.01 3.33
CA HIS A 29 11.21 4.47 4.49
C HIS A 29 12.08 3.26 4.09
N PRO A 30 13.31 3.15 4.62
CA PRO A 30 14.18 2.00 4.33
C PRO A 30 13.56 0.70 4.84
N GLY A 31 13.67 -0.36 4.03
CA GLY A 31 13.13 -1.69 4.36
C GLY A 31 11.64 -1.86 4.06
N VAL A 32 10.96 -0.87 3.47
CA VAL A 32 9.59 -1.03 3.01
C VAL A 32 9.56 -1.82 1.70
N TRP A 33 8.79 -2.91 1.69
CA TRP A 33 8.50 -3.70 0.50
C TRP A 33 7.10 -3.36 -0.01
N VAL A 34 7.03 -2.63 -1.13
CA VAL A 34 5.78 -2.40 -1.86
C VAL A 34 5.46 -3.66 -2.66
N THR A 35 4.32 -4.27 -2.38
CA THR A 35 4.01 -5.63 -2.83
C THR A 35 2.51 -5.86 -2.90
N THR A 36 2.11 -6.94 -3.56
CA THR A 36 0.73 -7.43 -3.67
C THR A 36 0.46 -8.59 -2.69
N SER A 37 -0.80 -8.96 -2.53
CA SER A 37 -1.18 -10.12 -1.71
C SER A 37 -0.56 -11.43 -2.22
N ASP A 38 -0.49 -11.58 -3.54
CA ASP A 38 -0.02 -12.81 -4.17
C ASP A 38 1.49 -12.95 -4.01
N GLU A 39 2.23 -11.85 -4.18
CA GLU A 39 3.68 -11.83 -3.91
C GLU A 39 4.00 -12.10 -2.43
N ILE A 40 3.16 -11.64 -1.49
CA ILE A 40 3.28 -12.00 -0.07
C ILE A 40 3.07 -13.50 0.12
N ALA A 41 2.04 -14.09 -0.49
CA ALA A 41 1.75 -15.51 -0.40
C ALA A 41 2.93 -16.34 -0.97
N ASP A 42 3.44 -15.97 -2.14
CA ASP A 42 4.59 -16.61 -2.78
C ASP A 42 5.86 -16.49 -1.95
N HIS A 43 6.09 -15.36 -1.29
CA HIS A 43 7.23 -15.18 -0.39
C HIS A 43 7.10 -16.08 0.84
N TYR A 44 5.91 -16.13 1.44
CA TYR A 44 5.64 -16.98 2.60
C TYR A 44 5.87 -18.46 2.26
N THR A 45 5.32 -18.97 1.17
CA THR A 45 5.50 -20.38 0.76
C THR A 45 6.97 -20.75 0.49
N ARG A 46 7.80 -19.80 0.05
CA ARG A 46 9.23 -20.05 -0.24
C ARG A 46 10.16 -19.89 0.96
N THR A 47 9.71 -19.24 2.03
CA THR A 47 10.55 -18.91 3.19
C THR A 47 10.09 -19.54 4.50
N ALA A 48 8.87 -20.09 4.54
CA ALA A 48 8.36 -20.94 5.61
C ALA A 48 8.91 -22.37 5.50
#